data_AF-A0A8H8A576-F1
#
_entry.id   AF-A0A8H8A576-F1
#
_cell.length_a   1.000
_cell.length_b   1.000
_cell.length_c   1.000
_cell.angle_alpha   90.00
_cell.angle_beta   90.00
_cell.angle_gamma   90.00
#
_symmetry.space_group_name_H-M   'P 1'
#
loop_
_entity.id
_entity.type
_entity.pdbx_description
1 polymer ?
#
loop_
_entity_poly.entity_id
_entity_poly.type
_entity_poly.pdbx_seq_one_letter_code
_entity_poly.pdbx_strand_id
1 'polypeptide(L)'
;MEKRSPVTFVQTHSDSRLNLLKVCSGSLSRKSVLLFFCYKTELVSGLKRKASEYEEMQYTSSVSPFVLNCKKPRMTCYGRPLPIVRLLEHLDSTSLRDIIQTLVNRHPTLLLEVTSISSRPDLSSVISILNGMEEQVRRSFPYGCNSAGEYAYNRIRPMLQKLMDTLLEYTCIFLPPYESNKSLTLTFLDHVTSMAHRFPEWNNPEHNYAKEELYHEISNAWISVILNIGKEGWGGINGHEWMEKLIKHNEVGGGRLKSVIDVARCELAYFFSEKIGDNIPFLPSNKLGFDFASCYQI
;
A
#
# COMPACT_ATOMS: atom_id res chain seq x y z
N MET A 1 -7.26 13.19 -69.95
CA MET A 1 -6.79 12.08 -69.08
C MET A 1 -6.72 12.70 -67.70
N GLU A 2 -7.53 12.35 -66.72
CA GLU A 2 -7.79 11.02 -66.18
C GLU A 2 -9.03 11.13 -65.28
N LYS A 3 -9.96 10.17 -65.40
CA LYS A 3 -11.25 10.18 -64.70
C LYS A 3 -11.04 9.76 -63.25
N ARG A 4 -11.60 10.54 -62.32
CA ARG A 4 -11.68 10.21 -60.87
C ARG A 4 -12.45 8.91 -60.68
N SER A 5 -11.88 7.99 -59.91
CA SER A 5 -12.60 6.88 -59.27
C SER A 5 -12.87 7.23 -57.79
N PRO A 6 -14.06 6.90 -57.24
CA PRO A 6 -14.41 7.23 -55.86
C PRO A 6 -13.83 6.20 -54.88
N VAL A 7 -13.27 6.70 -53.76
CA VAL A 7 -12.85 5.87 -52.62
C VAL A 7 -14.07 5.60 -51.74
N THR A 8 -14.42 4.32 -51.64
CA THR A 8 -15.49 3.78 -50.81
C THR A 8 -15.09 3.86 -49.33
N PHE A 9 -15.87 4.60 -48.53
CA PHE A 9 -15.76 4.57 -47.08
C PHE A 9 -16.44 3.30 -46.56
N VAL A 10 -15.68 2.36 -46.00
CA VAL A 10 -16.22 1.20 -45.29
C VAL A 10 -16.26 1.53 -43.81
N GLN A 11 -17.48 1.65 -43.30
CA GLN A 11 -17.79 1.89 -41.91
C GLN A 11 -17.69 0.56 -41.15
N THR A 12 -16.70 0.42 -40.26
CA THR A 12 -16.65 -0.67 -39.29
C THR A 12 -17.12 -0.14 -37.94
N HIS A 13 -18.35 -0.50 -37.59
CA HIS A 13 -18.85 -0.44 -36.22
C HIS A 13 -18.36 -1.68 -35.49
N SER A 14 -17.67 -1.51 -34.36
CA SER A 14 -17.55 -2.55 -33.34
C SER A 14 -17.32 -1.89 -31.98
N ASP A 15 -18.32 -2.03 -31.14
CA ASP A 15 -18.40 -1.65 -29.74
C ASP A 15 -17.22 -2.16 -28.89
N SER A 16 -16.87 -1.40 -27.85
CA SER A 16 -16.56 -1.89 -26.49
C SER A 16 -16.31 -0.71 -25.54
N ARG A 17 -17.34 0.04 -25.19
CA ARG A 17 -17.30 0.93 -24.02
C ARG A 17 -17.39 0.08 -22.77
N LEU A 18 -16.29 -0.04 -22.04
CA LEU A 18 -16.26 -0.55 -20.68
C LEU A 18 -17.13 0.36 -19.80
N ASN A 19 -18.27 -0.18 -19.37
CA ASN A 19 -19.13 0.40 -18.37
C ASN A 19 -18.37 0.44 -17.03
N LEU A 20 -17.95 1.64 -16.63
CA LEU A 20 -17.58 1.94 -15.24
C LEU A 20 -18.82 1.81 -14.37
N LEU A 21 -18.94 0.64 -13.72
CA LEU A 21 -19.92 0.38 -12.68
C LEU A 21 -19.65 1.29 -11.49
N LYS A 22 -20.47 2.33 -11.43
CA LYS A 22 -20.88 3.12 -10.27
C LYS A 22 -21.19 2.19 -9.10
N VAL A 23 -20.27 2.03 -8.15
CA VAL A 23 -20.58 1.38 -6.87
C VAL A 23 -21.23 2.42 -5.97
N CYS A 24 -22.51 2.21 -5.74
CA CYS A 24 -23.36 2.97 -4.83
C CYS A 24 -22.81 2.92 -3.41
N SER A 25 -22.73 4.11 -2.80
CA SER A 25 -22.75 4.33 -1.36
C SER A 25 -24.00 3.69 -0.76
N GLY A 26 -23.82 2.61 0.00
CA GLY A 26 -24.85 1.99 0.81
C GLY A 26 -24.34 1.83 2.23
N SER A 27 -24.92 2.59 3.15
CA SER A 27 -24.76 2.37 4.59
C SER A 27 -25.32 0.99 4.94
N LEU A 28 -24.55 0.16 5.65
CA LEU A 28 -25.11 -1.03 6.27
C LEU A 28 -24.65 -1.19 7.72
N SER A 29 -25.64 -0.91 8.56
CA SER A 29 -25.78 -1.12 9.99
C SER A 29 -25.10 -2.38 10.51
N ARG A 30 -24.35 -2.21 11.61
CA ARG A 30 -23.90 -3.27 12.50
C ARG A 30 -25.12 -3.99 13.11
N LYS A 31 -25.27 -5.30 12.88
CA LYS A 31 -25.73 -6.32 13.85
C LYS A 31 -25.83 -7.73 13.24
N SER A 32 -25.05 -8.65 13.83
CA SER A 32 -25.38 -10.03 14.23
C SER A 32 -26.08 -11.01 13.26
N VAL A 33 -25.37 -12.09 12.84
CA VAL A 33 -25.81 -13.52 12.75
C VAL A 33 -24.52 -14.39 12.66
N LEU A 34 -24.07 -15.05 13.74
CA LEU A 34 -24.17 -16.49 14.09
C LEU A 34 -23.69 -17.52 13.05
N LEU A 35 -22.70 -18.36 13.43
CA LEU A 35 -22.74 -19.85 13.50
C LEU A 35 -21.30 -20.41 13.53
N PHE A 36 -20.79 -20.89 14.67
CA PHE A 36 -20.82 -22.29 15.10
C PHE A 36 -20.22 -23.28 14.07
N PHE A 37 -18.91 -23.49 14.13
CA PHE A 37 -18.29 -24.72 13.62
C PHE A 37 -17.94 -25.63 14.80
N CYS A 38 -18.78 -26.64 14.96
CA CYS A 38 -18.65 -27.74 15.89
C CYS A 38 -17.70 -28.78 15.28
N TYR A 39 -16.48 -28.92 15.81
CA TYR A 39 -15.67 -30.10 15.55
C TYR A 39 -16.03 -31.20 16.55
N LYS A 40 -16.72 -32.22 16.03
CA LYS A 40 -16.97 -33.50 16.69
C LYS A 40 -15.63 -34.22 16.90
N THR A 41 -15.22 -34.40 18.14
CA THR A 41 -14.32 -35.49 18.54
C THR A 41 -14.96 -36.19 19.73
N GLU A 42 -15.64 -37.30 19.44
CA GLU A 42 -16.19 -38.23 20.42
C GLU A 42 -15.04 -38.93 21.16
N LEU A 43 -14.84 -38.61 22.44
CA LEU A 43 -14.09 -39.40 23.39
C LEU A 43 -15.06 -39.85 24.47
N VAL A 44 -15.49 -41.11 24.38
CA VAL A 44 -16.39 -41.75 25.33
C VAL A 44 -15.59 -42.57 26.33
N SER A 45 -16.05 -42.45 27.59
CA SER A 45 -15.97 -43.38 28.72
C SER A 45 -14.90 -43.17 29.80
N GLY A 46 -15.41 -43.16 31.04
CA GLY A 46 -14.61 -43.22 32.26
C GLY A 46 -15.39 -42.98 33.56
N LEU A 47 -16.70 -43.31 33.66
CA LEU A 47 -17.39 -43.30 34.96
C LEU A 47 -16.99 -44.55 35.76
N LYS A 48 -16.18 -44.35 36.80
CA LYS A 48 -15.91 -45.34 37.86
C LYS A 48 -17.22 -45.65 38.60
N ARG A 49 -17.72 -46.88 38.48
CA ARG A 49 -18.67 -47.47 39.43
C ARG A 49 -17.99 -48.65 40.12
N LYS A 50 -17.95 -48.60 41.46
CA LYS A 50 -17.64 -49.72 42.36
C LYS A 50 -18.73 -50.78 42.18
N ALA A 51 -18.34 -52.03 41.94
CA ALA A 51 -19.22 -53.19 42.05
C ALA A 51 -18.59 -54.19 43.04
N SER A 52 -19.45 -54.66 43.93
CA SER A 52 -19.25 -55.58 45.04
C SER A 52 -18.98 -57.03 44.60
N GLU A 53 -18.30 -57.77 45.47
CA GLU A 53 -18.19 -59.24 45.44
C GLU A 53 -19.56 -59.94 45.54
N TYR A 54 -19.77 -61.01 44.78
CA TYR A 54 -20.00 -62.38 45.28
C TYR A 54 -20.04 -63.38 44.10
N GLU A 55 -19.45 -64.56 44.30
CA GLU A 55 -19.29 -65.68 43.35
C GLU A 55 -20.61 -66.40 43.02
N GLU A 56 -20.77 -66.88 41.78
CA GLU A 56 -21.23 -68.27 41.53
C GLU A 56 -20.92 -68.74 40.10
N MET A 57 -20.58 -70.03 40.00
CA MET A 57 -20.00 -70.74 38.87
C MET A 57 -21.01 -71.06 37.74
N GLN A 58 -20.52 -71.20 36.50
CA GLN A 58 -20.53 -72.46 35.71
C GLN A 58 -20.58 -72.24 34.17
N TYR A 59 -19.68 -72.95 33.51
CA TYR A 59 -19.74 -73.59 32.18
C TYR A 59 -20.49 -72.89 31.03
N THR A 60 -19.78 -72.52 29.97
CA THR A 60 -19.89 -73.19 28.64
C THR A 60 -18.95 -72.58 27.60
N SER A 61 -18.35 -73.49 26.82
CA SER A 61 -17.78 -73.39 25.47
C SER A 61 -17.71 -72.01 24.79
N SER A 62 -16.50 -71.48 24.60
CA SER A 62 -16.26 -70.41 23.63
C SER A 62 -15.43 -70.91 22.44
N VAL A 63 -16.10 -70.93 21.28
CA VAL A 63 -15.46 -71.00 19.96
C VAL A 63 -14.55 -69.78 19.85
N SER A 64 -13.24 -70.02 19.72
CA SER A 64 -12.23 -68.97 19.56
C SER A 64 -12.50 -68.20 18.26
N PRO A 65 -12.76 -66.87 18.30
CA PRO A 65 -12.75 -66.09 17.10
C PRO A 65 -11.28 -65.91 16.71
N PHE A 66 -10.98 -66.32 15.48
CA PHE A 66 -9.71 -66.09 14.81
C PHE A 66 -9.15 -64.70 15.16
N VAL A 67 -8.07 -64.68 15.93
CA VAL A 67 -7.24 -63.49 16.07
C VAL A 67 -6.62 -63.28 14.70
N LEU A 68 -7.25 -62.43 13.88
CA LEU A 68 -6.61 -61.86 12.71
C LEU A 68 -5.43 -61.05 13.22
N ASN A 69 -4.28 -61.72 13.29
CA ASN A 69 -3.00 -61.10 13.57
C ASN A 69 -2.68 -60.19 12.38
N CYS A 70 -3.21 -58.96 12.41
CA CYS A 70 -2.83 -57.90 11.49
C CYS A 70 -1.36 -57.56 11.76
N LYS A 71 -0.46 -58.34 11.15
CA LYS A 71 0.97 -58.03 11.08
C LYS A 71 1.06 -56.59 10.60
N LYS A 72 1.53 -55.67 11.46
CA LYS A 72 1.76 -54.28 11.09
C LYS A 72 2.59 -54.29 9.80
N PRO A 73 2.05 -53.78 8.67
CA PRO A 73 2.78 -53.79 7.42
C PRO A 73 4.09 -53.04 7.64
N ARG A 74 5.22 -53.65 7.24
CA ARG A 74 6.51 -52.94 7.20
C ARG A 74 6.28 -51.66 6.41
N MET A 75 6.61 -50.51 6.99
CA MET A 75 6.55 -49.23 6.29
C MET A 75 7.52 -49.25 5.11
N THR A 76 7.02 -49.61 3.94
CA THR A 76 7.70 -49.47 2.67
C THR A 76 7.71 -47.98 2.32
N CYS A 77 8.90 -47.39 2.32
CA CYS A 77 9.10 -45.98 1.97
C CYS A 77 8.94 -45.84 0.45
N TYR A 78 7.79 -45.36 -0.01
CA TYR A 78 7.58 -44.96 -1.40
C TYR A 78 7.80 -43.45 -1.53
N GLY A 79 8.38 -43.01 -2.65
CA GLY A 79 8.56 -41.59 -2.95
C GLY A 79 7.22 -40.88 -3.00
N ARG A 80 7.00 -39.93 -2.09
CA ARG A 80 5.83 -39.05 -2.09
C ARG A 80 6.24 -37.69 -2.65
N PRO A 81 5.37 -36.99 -3.40
CA PRO A 81 5.65 -35.62 -3.80
C PRO A 81 5.82 -34.75 -2.55
N LEU A 82 6.78 -33.84 -2.61
CA LEU A 82 7.11 -32.97 -1.49
C LEU A 82 5.91 -32.05 -1.17
N PRO A 83 5.48 -31.92 0.10
CA PRO A 83 4.36 -31.07 0.45
C PRO A 83 4.68 -29.61 0.15
N ILE A 84 3.65 -28.82 -0.22
CA ILE A 84 3.80 -27.42 -0.64
C ILE A 84 4.58 -26.58 0.37
N VAL A 85 4.35 -26.77 1.68
CA VAL A 85 5.06 -26.04 2.74
C VAL A 85 6.58 -26.22 2.64
N ARG A 86 7.04 -27.43 2.31
CA ARG A 86 8.47 -27.74 2.13
C ARG A 86 9.02 -27.23 0.80
N LEU A 87 8.18 -27.06 -0.22
CA LEU A 87 8.57 -26.38 -1.46
C LEU A 87 8.75 -24.88 -1.22
N LEU A 88 7.84 -24.25 -0.48
CA LEU A 88 7.88 -22.82 -0.16
C LEU A 88 9.01 -22.44 0.80
N GLU A 89 9.45 -23.35 1.67
CA GLU A 89 10.53 -23.13 2.65
C GLU A 89 11.88 -22.77 2.00
N HIS A 90 12.11 -23.21 0.75
CA HIS A 90 13.37 -22.97 0.04
C HIS A 90 13.33 -21.71 -0.83
N LEU A 91 12.17 -21.06 -0.95
CA LEU A 91 12.02 -19.88 -1.79
C LEU A 91 12.47 -18.64 -1.03
N ASP A 92 13.16 -17.75 -1.72
CA ASP A 92 13.44 -16.42 -1.25
C ASP A 92 12.15 -15.56 -1.22
N SER A 93 12.19 -14.48 -0.45
CA SER A 93 11.03 -13.60 -0.30
C SER A 93 10.57 -12.97 -1.61
N THR A 94 11.49 -12.76 -2.55
CA THR A 94 11.23 -12.30 -3.92
C THR A 94 10.49 -13.33 -4.74
N SER A 95 10.95 -14.59 -4.84
CA SER A 95 10.23 -15.62 -5.59
C SER A 95 8.86 -15.94 -4.98
N LEU A 96 8.71 -15.85 -3.65
CA LEU A 96 7.42 -16.04 -3.00
C LEU A 96 6.41 -14.97 -3.44
N ARG A 97 6.83 -13.70 -3.51
CA ARG A 97 5.99 -12.59 -3.99
C ARG A 97 5.59 -12.80 -5.45
N ASP A 98 6.52 -13.22 -6.30
CA ASP A 98 6.26 -13.46 -7.72
C ASP A 98 5.25 -14.60 -7.95
N ILE A 99 5.34 -15.67 -7.16
CA ILE A 99 4.37 -16.77 -7.20
C ILE A 99 2.99 -16.29 -6.76
N ILE A 100 2.90 -15.53 -5.66
CA ILE A 100 1.62 -14.97 -5.19
C ILE A 100 1.03 -14.03 -6.25
N GLN A 101 1.85 -13.15 -6.85
CA GLN A 101 1.42 -12.26 -7.92
C GLN A 101 0.90 -13.04 -9.14
N THR A 102 1.60 -14.11 -9.53
CA THR A 102 1.17 -14.99 -10.63
C THR A 102 -0.15 -15.71 -10.30
N LEU A 103 -0.33 -16.16 -9.06
CA LEU A 103 -1.57 -16.80 -8.61
C LEU A 103 -2.75 -15.82 -8.61
N VAL A 104 -2.54 -14.60 -8.12
CA VAL A 104 -3.56 -13.54 -8.11
C VAL A 104 -3.94 -13.13 -9.54
N ASN A 105 -2.96 -13.00 -10.44
CA ASN A 105 -3.21 -12.67 -11.86
C ASN A 105 -4.03 -13.76 -12.57
N ARG A 106 -3.84 -15.02 -12.21
CA ARG A 106 -4.60 -16.15 -12.78
C ARG A 106 -5.99 -16.30 -12.15
N HIS A 107 -6.12 -15.96 -10.88
CA HIS A 107 -7.34 -16.11 -10.09
C HIS A 107 -7.65 -14.81 -9.33
N PRO A 108 -8.28 -13.82 -9.97
CA PRO A 108 -8.51 -12.50 -9.38
C PRO A 108 -9.41 -12.54 -8.14
N THR A 109 -10.19 -13.62 -7.94
CA THR A 109 -10.97 -13.84 -6.71
C THR A 109 -10.08 -13.93 -5.46
N LEU A 110 -8.84 -14.39 -5.60
CA LEU A 110 -7.89 -14.49 -4.48
C LEU A 110 -7.36 -13.13 -4.03
N LEU A 111 -7.48 -12.07 -4.85
CA LEU A 111 -6.97 -10.74 -4.49
C LEU A 111 -7.62 -10.24 -3.19
N LEU A 112 -8.94 -10.41 -3.06
CA LEU A 112 -9.69 -9.97 -1.88
C LEU A 112 -9.28 -10.76 -0.63
N GLU A 113 -9.12 -12.08 -0.77
CA GLU A 113 -8.68 -12.95 0.31
C GLU A 113 -7.26 -12.60 0.77
N VAL A 114 -6.31 -12.49 -0.16
CA VAL A 114 -4.92 -12.10 0.14
C VAL A 114 -4.87 -10.72 0.79
N THR A 115 -5.62 -9.75 0.28
CA THR A 115 -5.68 -8.41 0.86
C THR A 115 -6.28 -8.43 2.27
N SER A 116 -7.30 -9.26 2.52
CA SER A 116 -7.90 -9.40 3.86
C SER A 116 -6.97 -10.08 4.88
N ILE A 117 -6.11 -11.00 4.42
CA ILE A 117 -5.14 -11.69 5.26
C ILE A 117 -3.93 -10.78 5.53
N SER A 118 -3.59 -9.92 4.56
CA SER A 118 -2.52 -8.94 4.70
C SER A 118 -2.91 -7.86 5.70
N SER A 119 -2.01 -7.57 6.64
CA SER A 119 -2.16 -6.39 7.50
C SER A 119 -1.92 -5.10 6.72
N ARG A 120 -2.60 -4.03 7.11
CA ARG A 120 -2.30 -2.66 6.65
C ARG A 120 -0.83 -2.33 6.95
N PRO A 121 -0.09 -1.67 6.03
CA PRO A 121 1.26 -1.22 6.33
C PRO A 121 1.25 -0.21 7.47
N ASP A 122 2.08 -0.44 8.48
CA ASP A 122 2.30 0.52 9.56
C ASP A 122 3.30 1.60 9.14
N LEU A 123 3.08 2.84 9.60
CA LEU A 123 3.91 3.99 9.24
C LEU A 123 5.38 3.78 9.64
N SER A 124 5.63 3.26 10.84
CA SER A 124 7.01 3.07 11.33
C SER A 124 7.75 2.00 10.52
N SER A 125 7.04 0.94 10.12
CA SER A 125 7.57 -0.11 9.27
C SER A 125 7.92 0.42 7.88
N VAL A 126 7.04 1.21 7.26
CA VAL A 126 7.30 1.82 5.94
C VAL A 126 8.50 2.76 5.99
N ILE A 127 8.57 3.62 7.00
CA ILE A 127 9.72 4.53 7.18
C ILE A 127 11.03 3.75 7.32
N SER A 128 11.03 2.66 8.08
CA SER A 128 12.19 1.78 8.24
C SER A 128 12.65 1.16 6.91
N ILE A 129 11.71 0.69 6.09
CA ILE A 129 11.98 0.14 4.76
C ILE A 129 12.61 1.21 3.86
N LEU A 130 12.01 2.41 3.80
CA LEU A 130 12.51 3.52 2.98
C LEU A 130 13.91 3.96 3.41
N ASN A 131 14.16 4.09 4.72
CA ASN A 131 15.49 4.42 5.25
C ASN A 131 16.51 3.33 4.91
N GLY A 132 16.12 2.05 4.96
CA GLY A 132 16.97 0.94 4.55
C GLY A 132 17.33 0.95 3.06
N MET A 133 16.42 1.41 2.21
CA MET A 133 16.67 1.60 0.77
C MET A 133 17.54 2.82 0.49
N GLU A 134 17.33 3.94 1.18
CA GLU A 134 18.19 5.13 1.11
C GLU A 134 19.65 4.78 1.48
N GLU A 135 19.84 4.00 2.54
CA GLU A 135 21.16 3.54 2.95
C GLU A 135 21.81 2.62 1.90
N GLN A 136 21.03 1.81 1.17
CA GLN A 136 21.54 1.03 0.03
C GLN A 136 21.98 1.92 -1.13
N VAL A 137 21.23 2.99 -1.43
CA VAL A 137 21.64 4.00 -2.41
C VAL A 137 22.97 4.64 -1.99
N ARG A 138 23.08 5.04 -0.71
CA ARG A 138 24.30 5.64 -0.17
C ARG A 138 25.52 4.71 -0.27
N ARG A 139 25.35 3.42 -0.02
CA ARG A 139 26.41 2.40 -0.16
C ARG A 139 26.77 2.07 -1.61
N SER A 140 25.89 2.38 -2.55
CA SER A 140 26.11 2.10 -3.97
C SER A 140 27.06 3.11 -4.63
N PHE A 141 27.36 4.24 -3.97
CA PHE A 141 28.29 5.24 -4.47
C PHE A 141 29.70 4.66 -4.66
N PRO A 142 30.38 4.99 -5.77
CA PRO A 142 31.76 4.57 -6.00
C PRO A 142 32.73 5.27 -5.04
N TYR A 143 33.73 4.54 -4.54
CA TYR A 143 34.81 5.10 -3.72
C TYR A 143 35.80 5.89 -4.58
N GLY A 144 36.21 7.08 -4.12
CA GLY A 144 37.36 7.82 -4.68
C GLY A 144 37.14 8.53 -6.02
N CYS A 145 35.91 8.59 -6.53
CA CYS A 145 35.55 9.36 -7.73
C CYS A 145 34.66 10.56 -7.38
N ASN A 146 34.48 11.49 -8.33
CA ASN A 146 33.49 12.56 -8.19
C ASN A 146 32.09 11.95 -8.01
N SER A 147 31.50 12.17 -6.84
CA SER A 147 30.19 11.66 -6.46
C SER A 147 29.06 12.20 -7.33
N ALA A 148 29.23 13.37 -7.95
CA ALA A 148 28.24 14.01 -8.83
C ALA A 148 28.52 13.80 -10.33
N GLY A 149 29.51 12.97 -10.68
CA GLY A 149 29.87 12.67 -12.07
C GLY A 149 28.99 11.61 -12.74
N GLU A 150 29.07 11.55 -14.07
CA GLU A 150 28.32 10.59 -14.92
C GLU A 150 28.49 9.12 -14.51
N TYR A 151 29.70 8.72 -14.14
CA TYR A 151 29.96 7.34 -13.71
C TYR A 151 29.23 7.01 -12.40
N ALA A 152 29.23 7.93 -11.43
CA ALA A 152 28.53 7.74 -10.16
C ALA A 152 27.02 7.68 -10.37
N TYR A 153 26.47 8.55 -11.23
CA TYR A 153 25.06 8.52 -11.60
C TYR A 153 24.65 7.17 -12.18
N ASN A 154 25.30 6.71 -13.25
CA ASN A 154 24.93 5.47 -13.93
C ASN A 154 25.02 4.24 -13.03
N ARG A 155 25.94 4.25 -12.05
CA ARG A 155 26.08 3.18 -11.07
C ARG A 155 24.93 3.15 -10.06
N ILE A 156 24.50 4.30 -9.54
CA ILE A 156 23.46 4.34 -8.50
C ILE A 156 22.05 4.45 -9.06
N ARG A 157 21.89 4.90 -10.31
CA ARG A 157 20.61 5.13 -10.98
C ARG A 157 19.60 4.00 -10.77
N PRO A 158 19.93 2.70 -10.91
CA PRO A 158 18.95 1.63 -10.71
C PRO A 158 18.38 1.59 -9.29
N MET A 159 19.25 1.79 -8.28
CA MET A 159 18.82 1.78 -6.87
C MET A 159 18.08 3.07 -6.51
N LEU A 160 18.52 4.21 -7.04
CA LEU A 160 17.88 5.50 -6.84
C LEU A 160 16.47 5.52 -7.43
N GLN A 161 16.30 5.04 -8.67
CA GLN A 161 15.00 4.94 -9.32
C GLN A 161 14.06 4.03 -8.52
N LYS A 162 14.55 2.85 -8.10
CA LYS A 162 13.76 1.93 -7.28
C LYS A 162 13.27 2.57 -5.98
N LEU A 163 14.11 3.38 -5.33
CA LEU A 163 13.72 4.14 -4.14
C LEU A 163 12.67 5.19 -4.46
N MET A 164 12.83 5.95 -5.54
CA MET A 164 11.85 6.95 -6.00
C MET A 164 10.49 6.31 -6.29
N ASP A 165 10.46 5.23 -7.06
CA ASP A 165 9.23 4.51 -7.43
C ASP A 165 8.52 3.99 -6.17
N THR A 166 9.27 3.34 -5.27
CA THR A 166 8.73 2.81 -4.01
C THR A 166 8.18 3.92 -3.11
N LEU A 167 8.86 5.07 -3.07
CA LEU A 167 8.44 6.23 -2.30
C LEU A 167 7.12 6.81 -2.84
N LEU A 168 6.96 6.89 -4.16
CA LEU A 168 5.72 7.34 -4.79
C LEU A 168 4.57 6.35 -4.56
N GLU A 169 4.83 5.05 -4.66
CA GLU A 169 3.84 4.00 -4.36
C GLU A 169 3.30 4.10 -2.93
N TYR A 170 4.18 4.26 -1.94
CA TYR A 170 3.76 4.46 -0.56
C TYR A 170 3.04 5.79 -0.35
N THR A 171 3.43 6.84 -1.08
CA THR A 171 2.73 8.13 -1.02
C THR A 171 1.27 7.98 -1.37
N CYS A 172 0.95 7.27 -2.45
CA CYS A 172 -0.45 6.99 -2.85
C CYS A 172 -1.28 6.29 -1.76
N ILE A 173 -0.68 5.41 -0.95
CA ILE A 173 -1.38 4.67 0.12
C ILE A 173 -1.73 5.58 1.30
N PHE A 174 -0.87 6.54 1.64
CA PHE A 174 -1.09 7.47 2.74
C PHE A 174 -1.90 8.72 2.34
N LEU A 175 -2.28 8.83 1.07
CA LEU A 175 -3.13 9.92 0.59
C LEU A 175 -4.63 9.61 0.75
N PRO A 176 -5.48 10.65 0.95
CA PRO A 176 -6.92 10.51 0.80
C PRO A 176 -7.28 10.01 -0.61
N PRO A 177 -8.25 9.09 -0.77
CA PRO A 177 -9.26 8.65 0.22
C PRO A 177 -8.87 7.43 1.07
N TYR A 178 -7.67 6.86 0.89
CA TYR A 178 -7.30 5.58 1.53
C TYR A 178 -6.88 5.73 3.00
N GLU A 179 -6.22 6.84 3.33
CA GLU A 179 -5.89 7.22 4.71
C GLU A 179 -6.76 8.39 5.16
N SER A 180 -7.41 8.23 6.31
CA SER A 180 -8.25 9.28 6.91
C SER A 180 -7.54 9.96 8.08
N ASN A 181 -6.50 9.34 8.64
CA ASN A 181 -5.72 9.95 9.71
C ASN A 181 -4.80 11.04 9.17
N LYS A 182 -5.29 12.27 9.24
CA LYS A 182 -4.60 13.49 8.81
C LYS A 182 -3.20 13.66 9.42
N SER A 183 -3.05 13.39 10.73
CA SER A 183 -1.75 13.52 11.41
C SER A 183 -0.73 12.50 10.90
N LEU A 184 -1.19 11.28 10.64
CA LEU A 184 -0.37 10.21 10.06
C LEU A 184 0.12 10.61 8.66
N THR A 185 -0.79 11.07 7.79
CA THR A 185 -0.47 11.50 6.43
C THR A 185 0.52 12.67 6.42
N LEU A 186 0.30 13.69 7.25
CA LEU A 186 1.21 14.84 7.34
C LEU A 186 2.60 14.43 7.84
N THR A 187 2.66 13.54 8.84
CA THR A 187 3.93 13.00 9.35
C THR A 187 4.67 12.19 8.31
N PHE A 188 3.96 11.38 7.52
CA PHE A 188 4.55 10.65 6.40
C PHE A 188 5.11 11.60 5.33
N LEU A 189 4.33 12.61 4.92
CA LEU A 189 4.78 13.58 3.92
C LEU A 189 5.99 14.41 4.36
N ASP A 190 6.07 14.80 5.64
CA ASP A 190 7.25 15.45 6.24
C ASP A 190 8.50 14.56 6.08
N HIS A 191 8.38 13.28 6.41
CA HIS A 191 9.47 12.32 6.27
C HIS A 191 9.89 12.11 4.80
N VAL A 192 8.92 11.97 3.89
CA VAL A 192 9.17 11.81 2.45
C VAL A 192 9.83 13.06 1.86
N THR A 193 9.36 14.25 2.23
CA THR A 193 9.93 15.53 1.77
C THR A 193 11.37 15.70 2.29
N SER A 194 11.60 15.36 3.57
CA SER A 194 12.94 15.31 4.16
C SER A 194 13.88 14.37 3.42
N MET A 195 13.37 13.25 2.91
CA MET A 195 14.16 12.28 2.14
C MET A 195 14.47 12.80 0.73
N ALA A 196 13.50 13.41 0.06
CA ALA A 196 13.69 14.03 -1.26
C ALA A 196 14.76 15.15 -1.21
N HIS A 197 14.85 15.89 -0.10
CA HIS A 197 15.92 16.87 0.11
C HIS A 197 17.32 16.25 0.09
N ARG A 198 17.48 15.02 0.59
CA ARG A 198 18.78 14.34 0.70
C ARG A 198 19.23 13.68 -0.61
N PHE A 199 18.40 13.68 -1.64
CA PHE A 199 18.76 13.09 -2.92
C PHE A 199 19.89 13.87 -3.59
N PRO A 200 20.83 13.17 -4.25
CA PRO A 200 22.02 13.78 -4.83
C PRO A 200 21.65 14.75 -5.94
N GLU A 201 22.46 15.78 -6.09
CA GLU A 201 22.44 16.67 -7.25
C GLU A 201 23.63 16.35 -8.15
N TRP A 202 23.36 16.30 -9.44
CA TRP A 202 24.30 15.89 -10.46
C TRP A 202 24.84 17.09 -11.22
N ASN A 203 26.07 16.98 -11.70
CA ASN A 203 26.68 18.02 -12.53
C ASN A 203 25.94 18.18 -13.87
N ASN A 204 25.41 17.09 -14.41
CA ASN A 204 24.58 17.12 -15.60
C ASN A 204 23.13 17.47 -15.21
N PRO A 205 22.56 18.57 -15.71
CA PRO A 205 21.19 18.98 -15.40
C PRO A 205 20.14 17.95 -15.83
N GLU A 206 20.39 17.16 -16.87
CA GLU A 206 19.44 16.15 -17.35
C GLU A 206 19.16 15.08 -16.29
N HIS A 207 20.17 14.70 -15.50
CA HIS A 207 20.04 13.71 -14.44
C HIS A 207 19.27 14.23 -13.22
N ASN A 208 19.16 15.55 -13.08
CA ASN A 208 18.39 16.18 -12.00
C ASN A 208 16.88 16.21 -12.31
N TYR A 209 16.47 15.91 -13.55
CA TYR A 209 15.04 15.88 -13.91
C TYR A 209 14.23 14.91 -13.03
N ALA A 210 14.79 13.73 -12.70
CA ALA A 210 14.12 12.75 -11.85
C ALA A 210 13.87 13.27 -10.43
N LYS A 211 14.81 14.06 -9.88
CA LYS A 211 14.63 14.72 -8.58
C LYS A 211 13.53 15.78 -8.65
N GLU A 212 13.44 16.47 -9.79
CA GLU A 212 12.47 17.55 -10.00
C GLU A 212 11.06 17.02 -10.21
N GLU A 213 10.93 15.93 -10.96
CA GLU A 213 9.68 15.17 -11.11
C GLU A 213 9.20 14.65 -9.75
N LEU A 214 10.10 14.11 -8.92
CA LEU A 214 9.76 13.69 -7.57
C LEU A 214 9.24 14.86 -6.71
N TYR A 215 9.87 16.04 -6.77
CA TYR A 215 9.36 17.22 -6.06
C TYR A 215 7.99 17.64 -6.56
N HIS A 216 7.73 17.54 -7.86
CA HIS A 216 6.42 17.83 -8.42
C HIS A 216 5.34 16.89 -7.86
N GLU A 217 5.61 15.59 -7.85
CA GLU A 217 4.67 14.60 -7.30
C GLU A 217 4.45 14.76 -5.79
N ILE A 218 5.51 15.03 -5.02
CA ILE A 218 5.38 15.34 -3.58
C ILE A 218 4.59 16.63 -3.37
N SER A 219 4.79 17.65 -4.20
CA SER A 219 4.03 18.90 -4.13
C SER A 219 2.54 18.68 -4.37
N ASN A 220 2.20 17.87 -5.37
CA ASN A 220 0.83 17.50 -5.67
C ASN A 220 0.20 16.72 -4.50
N ALA A 221 0.94 15.77 -3.93
CA ALA A 221 0.53 15.02 -2.75
C ALA A 221 0.21 15.94 -1.56
N TRP A 222 1.09 16.91 -1.26
CA TRP A 222 0.84 17.90 -0.22
C TRP A 222 -0.41 18.73 -0.49
N ILE A 223 -0.56 19.24 -1.71
CA ILE A 223 -1.74 20.05 -2.10
C ILE A 223 -3.02 19.24 -1.91
N SER A 224 -3.06 17.99 -2.38
CA SER A 224 -4.22 17.12 -2.21
C SER A 224 -4.59 16.91 -0.74
N VAL A 225 -3.60 16.71 0.13
CA VAL A 225 -3.82 16.53 1.57
C VAL A 225 -4.33 17.81 2.21
N ILE A 226 -3.70 18.95 1.91
CA ILE A 226 -4.08 20.25 2.46
C ILE A 226 -5.52 20.60 2.07
N LEU A 227 -5.88 20.43 0.81
CA LEU A 227 -7.24 20.67 0.33
C LEU A 227 -8.25 19.70 0.97
N ASN A 228 -7.86 18.43 1.18
CA ASN A 228 -8.74 17.47 1.85
C ASN A 228 -8.97 17.84 3.33
N ILE A 229 -7.91 18.22 4.04
CA ILE A 229 -8.02 18.66 5.43
C ILE A 229 -8.81 19.98 5.50
N GLY A 230 -8.65 20.89 4.53
CA GLY A 230 -9.47 22.10 4.42
C GLY A 230 -10.96 21.77 4.31
N LYS A 231 -11.34 20.81 3.45
CA LYS A 231 -12.73 20.35 3.32
C LYS A 231 -13.28 19.68 4.58
N GLU A 232 -12.48 18.84 5.24
CA GLU A 232 -12.89 18.10 6.45
C GLU A 232 -12.70 18.90 7.76
N GLY A 233 -12.10 20.10 7.68
CA GLY A 233 -11.71 20.92 8.82
C GLY A 233 -10.37 20.51 9.47
N TRP A 234 -9.68 21.51 10.04
CA TRP A 234 -8.35 21.34 10.66
C TRP A 234 -8.36 20.82 12.12
N GLY A 235 -9.51 20.35 12.61
CA GLY A 235 -9.71 19.97 14.01
C GLY A 235 -8.72 18.92 14.50
N GLY A 236 -8.04 19.22 15.63
CA GLY A 236 -7.04 18.33 16.24
C GLY A 236 -5.63 18.41 15.65
N ILE A 237 -5.39 19.33 14.70
CA ILE A 237 -4.08 19.54 14.06
C ILE A 237 -3.66 21.00 14.25
N ASN A 238 -2.40 21.22 14.63
CA ASN A 238 -1.83 22.56 14.73
C ASN A 238 -1.46 23.07 13.33
N GLY A 239 -2.37 23.75 12.64
CA GLY A 239 -2.13 24.26 11.28
C GLY A 239 -0.89 25.17 11.18
N HIS A 240 -0.64 25.98 12.21
CA HIS A 240 0.56 26.84 12.28
C HIS A 240 1.87 26.04 12.31
N GLU A 241 1.94 24.97 13.09
CA GLU A 241 3.14 24.13 13.21
C GLU A 241 3.49 23.48 11.87
N TRP A 242 2.49 22.96 11.16
CA TRP A 242 2.68 22.37 9.83
C TRP A 242 3.04 23.43 8.79
N MET A 243 2.52 24.64 8.92
CA MET A 243 2.90 25.76 8.06
C MET A 243 4.37 26.15 8.23
N GLU A 244 4.86 26.24 9.47
CA GLU A 244 6.26 26.53 9.77
C GLU A 244 7.18 25.44 9.18
N LYS A 245 6.82 24.17 9.35
CA LYS A 245 7.54 23.05 8.72
C LYS A 245 7.57 23.16 7.20
N LEU A 246 6.44 23.48 6.56
CA LEU A 246 6.37 23.65 5.10
C LEU A 246 7.25 24.79 4.59
N ILE A 247 7.29 25.92 5.32
CA ILE A 247 8.20 27.04 5.00
C ILE A 247 9.65 26.57 5.04
N LYS A 248 10.04 25.87 6.10
CA LYS A 248 11.38 25.30 6.24
C LYS A 248 11.71 24.30 5.11
N HIS A 249 10.77 23.42 4.74
CA HIS A 249 10.95 22.52 3.61
C HIS A 249 11.13 23.25 2.29
N ASN A 250 10.42 24.34 2.07
CA ASN A 250 10.57 25.13 0.85
C ASN A 250 11.91 25.85 0.77
N GLU A 251 12.42 26.36 1.90
CA GLU A 251 13.77 26.95 1.99
C GLU A 251 14.84 25.90 1.63
N VAL A 252 14.76 24.71 2.21
CA VAL A 252 15.70 23.60 1.93
C VAL A 252 15.54 23.09 0.49
N GLY A 253 14.31 23.04 -0.01
CA GLY A 253 13.99 22.59 -1.36
C GLY A 253 14.36 23.57 -2.47
N GLY A 254 14.85 24.77 -2.14
CA GLY A 254 15.23 25.80 -3.12
C GLY A 254 14.03 26.49 -3.79
N GLY A 255 12.89 26.60 -3.08
CA GLY A 255 11.69 27.23 -3.61
C GLY A 255 10.75 26.31 -4.40
N ARG A 256 11.08 25.01 -4.53
CA ARG A 256 10.28 24.02 -5.28
C ARG A 256 8.89 23.76 -4.69
N LEU A 257 8.67 24.04 -3.39
CA LEU A 257 7.41 23.83 -2.68
C LEU A 257 6.57 25.12 -2.53
N LYS A 258 6.90 26.18 -3.28
CA LYS A 258 6.24 27.48 -3.17
C LYS A 258 4.73 27.39 -3.45
N SER A 259 4.34 26.62 -4.46
CA SER A 259 2.92 26.39 -4.79
C SER A 259 2.14 25.77 -3.62
N VAL A 260 2.75 24.82 -2.91
CA VAL A 260 2.18 24.17 -1.73
C VAL A 260 1.95 25.18 -0.61
N ILE A 261 2.93 26.05 -0.35
CA ILE A 261 2.85 27.10 0.67
C ILE A 261 1.73 28.09 0.34
N ASP A 262 1.60 28.49 -0.92
CA ASP A 262 0.57 29.44 -1.34
C ASP A 262 -0.84 28.83 -1.14
N VAL A 263 -1.03 27.55 -1.48
CA VAL A 263 -2.29 26.83 -1.19
C VAL A 263 -2.52 26.68 0.31
N ALA A 264 -1.50 26.30 1.08
CA ALA A 264 -1.60 26.17 2.53
C ALA A 264 -2.02 27.48 3.20
N ARG A 265 -1.46 28.61 2.77
CA ARG A 265 -1.83 29.94 3.27
C ARG A 265 -3.28 30.28 2.96
N CYS A 266 -3.73 29.99 1.74
CA CYS A 266 -5.12 30.24 1.35
C CYS A 266 -6.11 29.44 2.22
N GLU A 267 -5.86 28.15 2.43
CA GLU A 267 -6.72 27.30 3.27
C GLU A 267 -6.67 27.74 4.74
N LEU A 268 -5.48 27.94 5.31
CA LEU A 268 -5.33 28.35 6.71
C LEU A 268 -5.90 29.74 6.99
N ALA A 269 -5.83 30.68 6.04
CA ALA A 269 -6.41 32.01 6.19
C ALA A 269 -7.93 31.96 6.38
N TYR A 270 -8.60 31.00 5.72
CA TYR A 270 -10.04 30.79 5.89
C TYR A 270 -10.39 30.27 7.30
N PHE A 271 -9.54 29.43 7.89
CA PHE A 271 -9.81 28.78 9.18
C PHE A 271 -9.31 29.54 10.41
N PHE A 272 -8.23 30.34 10.29
CA PHE A 272 -7.56 30.99 11.42
C PHE A 272 -7.64 32.52 11.43
N SER A 273 -8.64 33.11 10.74
CA SER A 273 -8.74 34.58 10.55
C SER A 273 -8.86 35.41 11.83
N GLU A 274 -9.01 34.80 13.00
CA GLU A 274 -9.30 35.52 14.26
C GLU A 274 -8.08 35.79 15.16
N LYS A 275 -6.89 35.22 14.88
CA LYS A 275 -5.68 35.46 15.71
C LYS A 275 -4.35 35.47 14.95
N ILE A 276 -4.20 36.34 13.96
CA ILE A 276 -2.86 36.68 13.44
C ILE A 276 -2.65 38.17 13.72
N GLY A 277 -2.14 38.46 14.92
CA GLY A 277 -1.58 39.76 15.23
C GLY A 277 -0.29 39.95 14.44
N ASP A 278 -0.28 40.99 13.62
CA ASP A 278 0.85 41.76 13.09
C ASP A 278 2.21 41.03 12.98
N ASN A 279 2.54 40.55 11.76
CA ASN A 279 3.88 40.61 11.12
C ASN A 279 4.09 39.60 9.97
N ILE A 280 3.11 39.35 9.10
CA ILE A 280 3.38 38.75 7.78
C ILE A 280 2.59 39.55 6.74
N PRO A 281 3.21 40.04 5.64
CA PRO A 281 2.49 40.83 4.65
C PRO A 281 1.45 39.94 3.96
N PHE A 282 0.18 40.22 4.25
CA PHE A 282 -0.97 39.72 3.49
C PHE A 282 -0.95 40.32 2.09
N LEU A 283 -0.99 39.47 1.06
CA LEU A 283 -1.43 39.92 -0.27
C LEU A 283 -2.96 39.88 -0.27
N PRO A 284 -3.67 41.01 -0.44
CA PRO A 284 -5.11 41.01 -0.47
C PRO A 284 -5.62 40.31 -1.72
N SER A 285 -6.70 39.56 -1.51
CA SER A 285 -7.48 38.79 -2.46
C SER A 285 -7.88 39.63 -3.67
N ASN A 286 -7.14 39.49 -4.78
CA ASN A 286 -7.65 39.84 -6.09
C ASN A 286 -8.06 38.55 -6.80
N LYS A 287 -9.38 38.43 -6.95
CA LYS A 287 -10.09 37.49 -7.83
C LYS A 287 -9.27 37.15 -9.09
N LEU A 288 -8.64 35.98 -9.11
CA LEU A 288 -8.48 35.24 -10.34
C LEU A 288 -9.70 34.34 -10.47
N GLY A 289 -10.64 34.80 -11.28
CA GLY A 289 -11.83 34.05 -11.66
C GLY A 289 -11.45 32.79 -12.43
N PHE A 290 -11.20 31.72 -11.69
CA PHE A 290 -11.36 30.36 -12.18
C PHE A 290 -12.70 29.84 -11.68
N ASP A 291 -13.71 30.06 -12.53
CA ASP A 291 -15.03 29.49 -12.38
C ASP A 291 -14.94 27.96 -12.60
N PHE A 292 -14.74 27.20 -11.52
CA PHE A 292 -14.80 25.73 -11.57
C PHE A 292 -16.22 25.20 -11.84
N ALA A 293 -17.21 26.09 -11.95
CA ALA A 293 -18.62 25.75 -12.17
C ALA A 293 -18.97 25.40 -13.63
N SER A 294 -18.06 25.59 -14.61
CA SER A 294 -18.36 25.31 -16.03
C SER A 294 -17.97 23.90 -16.53
N CYS A 295 -17.38 23.02 -15.69
CA CYS A 295 -16.98 21.67 -16.13
C CYS A 295 -17.98 20.56 -15.77
N TYR A 296 -19.15 20.91 -15.24
CA TYR A 296 -20.22 19.95 -14.95
C TYR A 296 -21.57 20.43 -15.49
N GLN A 297 -21.66 20.66 -16.80
CA GLN A 297 -22.92 20.60 -17.54
C GLN A 297 -22.63 20.11 -18.96
N ILE A 298 -23.14 18.90 -19.23
CA ILE A 298 -23.34 18.15 -20.49
C ILE A 298 -22.69 18.73 -21.75
#